data_AF-A0A7S4K8L6-F1
#
_entry.id   AF-A0A7S4K8L6-F1
#
_cell.length_a   1.000
_cell.length_b   1.000
_cell.length_c   1.000
_cell.angle_alpha   90.00
_cell.angle_beta   90.00
_cell.angle_gamma   90.00
#
_symmetry.space_group_name_H-M   'P 1'
#
loop_
_entity.id
_entity.type
_entity.pdbx_description
1 polymer ?
#
loop_
_entity_poly.entity_id
_entity_poly.type
_entity_poly.pdbx_seq_one_letter_code
_entity_poly.pdbx_strand_id
1 'polypeptide(L)'
;MRMETGVYQTDLKKDWNATIEVRQNGSENYSHQQYASYPLRWQVTEDEGDYEEEHDGGFISPPLWIYLVAFGGGIVAGDQTKVKMEVQEQSAAVLLSQAMTKVFKKSNAGAGSQRVFQFNVKENAFFMHAPHPTALYADAHYKQETFINIHKTSSLCFVDWFAGGRGDSQDGVWNFDSYENLILVSVNDKEGDPPVLALRNCVSSRGGFPLQHHLHHYNAFCMVILYGKAVEEISSALLSKYNQRKTFSEIEDGDGFWLRDCDILVSCEPGPYDGMVVLRIGAIDFEEAASFLDDHIGNVEGILGESPFECMLVGGGGGGGLVENQEKEAPEELEVLGKVQDGGQELMSFTSMEECGHCTAGERGRETVLPLYLMEGLKKSESDMDFLMWQIVDSKLPTGGFAHSNSLEAALYCGLVKRGEVDALKRYVSSAVEQMAGASLPFLMSACQQWRCFESLQKIENLFHASTSSGIVRSMSISLGKALTSLSRAAFSHLPQLESNSPFENLGALRGHYVVVFGSICDALGMPPQRTAKMYLFTILRNMLLAAVRLNLVGPTQAEKIQVELSQFLSPHLEKLMKTPLCQAHCVSPLIAVVEGIHARLYSRVFAS
;
A
#
# COMPACT_ATOMS: atom_id res chain seq x y z
N MET A 1 23.74 14.08 1.08
CA MET A 1 22.75 13.51 2.02
C MET A 1 23.00 12.01 2.11
N ARG A 2 23.41 11.50 3.28
CA ARG A 2 23.46 10.06 3.52
C ARG A 2 22.01 9.57 3.53
N MET A 3 21.61 8.76 2.56
CA MET A 3 20.39 7.95 2.70
C MET A 3 20.69 6.90 3.75
N GLU A 4 20.37 7.25 4.99
CA GLU A 4 20.31 6.34 6.11
C GLU A 4 19.40 5.18 5.72
N THR A 5 19.79 4.00 6.17
CA THR A 5 18.99 2.77 6.21
C THR A 5 17.66 2.91 7.00
N GLY A 6 17.24 4.15 7.30
CA GLY A 6 16.14 4.55 8.17
C GLY A 6 14.94 5.18 7.45
N VAL A 7 14.70 4.90 6.16
CA VAL A 7 13.51 5.40 5.44
C VAL A 7 12.18 5.04 6.16
N TYR A 8 12.20 3.98 6.97
CA TYR A 8 11.11 3.57 7.85
C TYR A 8 11.54 3.36 9.31
N GLN A 9 12.71 3.85 9.74
CA GLN A 9 13.06 3.84 11.16
C GLN A 9 12.28 4.95 11.87
N THR A 10 11.08 4.61 12.36
CA THR A 10 10.47 5.39 13.42
C THR A 10 11.32 5.21 14.68
N ASP A 11 11.78 6.31 15.27
CA ASP A 11 12.23 6.38 16.67
C ASP A 11 11.07 5.94 17.57
N LEU A 12 10.85 4.63 17.68
CA LEU A 12 9.92 4.01 18.60
C LEU A 12 10.53 4.11 20.00
N LYS A 13 10.52 5.33 20.56
CA LYS A 13 10.76 5.55 21.99
C LYS A 13 9.86 4.61 22.77
N LYS A 14 10.38 4.06 23.88
CA LYS A 14 9.83 2.98 24.73
C LYS A 14 8.42 3.22 25.31
N ASP A 15 7.71 4.26 24.91
CA ASP A 15 6.39 4.64 25.39
C ASP A 15 5.31 3.86 24.61
N TRP A 16 5.19 2.56 24.91
CA TRP A 16 4.16 1.69 24.38
C TRP A 16 2.89 1.79 25.24
N ASN A 17 1.72 1.90 24.61
CA ASN A 17 0.45 1.91 25.36
C ASN A 17 0.03 0.50 25.75
N ALA A 18 0.34 -0.50 24.92
CA ALA A 18 0.10 -1.90 25.23
C ALA A 18 1.23 -2.78 24.68
N THR A 19 1.72 -3.70 25.49
CA THR A 19 2.72 -4.71 25.10
C THR A 19 2.28 -6.08 25.59
N ILE A 20 2.38 -7.11 24.75
CA ILE A 20 2.18 -8.50 25.18
C ILE A 20 3.26 -9.41 24.58
N GLU A 21 3.80 -10.30 25.39
CA GLU A 21 4.76 -11.33 25.01
C GLU A 21 4.14 -12.72 25.18
N VAL A 22 4.11 -13.50 24.11
CA VAL A 22 3.63 -14.89 24.09
C VAL A 22 4.82 -15.84 24.05
N ARG A 23 4.82 -16.81 24.96
CA ARG A 23 5.82 -17.87 25.05
C ARG A 23 5.15 -19.23 25.13
N GLN A 24 5.89 -20.25 24.72
CA GLN A 24 5.51 -21.64 24.87
C GLN A 24 6.23 -22.27 26.07
N ASN A 25 5.54 -23.11 26.84
CA ASN A 25 6.14 -24.00 27.83
C ASN A 25 5.50 -25.39 27.70
N GLY A 26 6.27 -26.37 27.23
CA GLY A 26 5.70 -27.67 26.86
C GLY A 26 4.84 -27.54 25.60
N SER A 27 3.58 -27.98 25.68
CA SER A 27 2.60 -27.90 24.59
C SER A 27 1.68 -26.69 24.69
N GLU A 28 1.84 -25.82 25.68
CA GLU A 28 0.91 -24.71 25.95
C GLU A 28 1.56 -23.34 25.69
N ASN A 29 0.82 -22.46 25.03
CA ASN A 29 1.18 -21.05 24.88
C ASN A 29 0.57 -20.24 26.02
N TYR A 30 1.33 -19.29 26.56
CA TYR A 30 0.86 -18.41 27.62
C TYR A 30 1.42 -16.99 27.47
N SER A 31 0.74 -16.01 28.08
CA SER A 31 1.22 -14.63 28.13
C SER A 31 2.28 -14.47 29.22
N HIS A 32 3.53 -14.17 28.87
CA HIS A 32 4.63 -14.03 29.82
C HIS A 32 4.74 -12.63 30.43
N GLN A 33 4.68 -11.59 29.59
CA GLN A 33 4.70 -10.19 30.02
C GLN A 33 3.58 -9.44 29.32
N GLN A 34 2.67 -8.86 30.10
CA GLN A 34 1.58 -8.04 29.59
C GLN A 34 1.56 -6.68 30.28
N TYR A 35 1.43 -5.64 29.48
CA TYR A 35 1.20 -4.27 29.92
C TYR A 35 0.15 -3.65 29.02
N ALA A 36 -0.77 -2.92 29.61
CA ALA A 36 -1.73 -2.10 28.89
C ALA A 36 -2.09 -0.88 29.75
N SER A 37 -2.18 0.26 29.10
CA SER A 37 -2.67 1.51 29.68
C SER A 37 -4.01 1.87 29.06
N TYR A 38 -4.85 2.55 29.84
CA TYR A 38 -6.14 3.04 29.36
C TYR A 38 -5.97 3.84 28.04
N PRO A 39 -6.82 3.62 27.02
CA PRO A 39 -8.05 2.82 27.03
C PRO A 39 -7.87 1.33 26.71
N LEU A 40 -6.65 0.85 26.47
CA LEU A 40 -6.41 -0.51 26.00
C LEU A 40 -6.36 -1.52 27.14
N ARG A 41 -6.79 -2.76 26.86
CA ARG A 41 -6.64 -3.92 27.73
C ARG A 41 -6.48 -5.19 26.90
N TRP A 42 -5.65 -6.09 27.40
CA TRP A 42 -5.54 -7.46 26.90
C TRP A 42 -6.55 -8.34 27.61
N GLN A 43 -7.30 -9.10 26.82
CA GLN A 43 -8.08 -10.23 27.32
C GLN A 43 -7.53 -11.48 26.63
N VAL A 44 -7.03 -12.40 27.44
CA VAL A 44 -6.44 -13.66 26.98
C VAL A 44 -7.43 -14.76 27.31
N THR A 45 -7.71 -15.62 26.34
CA THR A 45 -8.54 -16.81 26.53
C THR A 45 -7.71 -18.03 26.19
N GLU A 46 -7.74 -19.01 27.09
CA GLU A 46 -7.31 -20.36 26.79
C GLU A 46 -8.46 -21.00 26.03
N ASP A 47 -8.19 -21.47 24.82
CA ASP A 47 -9.20 -22.10 24.00
C ASP A 47 -9.14 -23.62 24.19
N GLU A 48 -10.28 -24.23 24.54
CA GLU A 48 -10.45 -25.66 24.77
C GLU A 48 -10.86 -26.40 23.48
N GLY A 49 -10.53 -25.87 22.30
CA GLY A 49 -10.83 -26.48 21.01
C GLY A 49 -10.20 -27.87 20.84
N ASP A 50 -10.84 -28.73 20.04
CA ASP A 50 -10.30 -30.04 19.65
C ASP A 50 -9.23 -29.85 18.55
N TYR A 51 -7.95 -29.84 18.94
CA TYR A 51 -6.83 -29.73 18.01
C TYR A 51 -6.39 -31.10 17.48
N GLU A 52 -6.10 -31.21 16.18
CA GLU A 52 -5.56 -32.45 15.60
C GLU A 52 -4.10 -32.68 16.04
N GLU A 53 -3.81 -33.85 16.62
CA GLU A 53 -2.53 -34.14 17.28
C GLU A 53 -1.30 -34.27 16.34
N GLU A 54 -1.47 -34.35 15.01
CA GLU A 54 -0.35 -34.52 14.08
C GLU A 54 -0.60 -33.86 12.71
N HIS A 55 0.17 -32.79 12.41
CA HIS A 55 0.40 -32.32 11.04
C HIS A 55 1.87 -32.57 10.62
N ASP A 56 2.09 -32.85 9.33
CA ASP A 56 3.38 -33.11 8.66
C ASP A 56 4.34 -31.87 8.58
N GLY A 57 4.35 -31.05 9.63
CA GLY A 57 5.14 -29.82 9.74
C GLY A 57 5.73 -29.51 11.11
N GLY A 58 5.49 -30.34 12.12
CA GLY A 58 5.94 -30.10 13.49
C GLY A 58 4.78 -29.67 14.40
N PHE A 59 4.91 -30.02 15.68
CA PHE A 59 3.92 -29.77 16.72
C PHE A 59 3.68 -28.27 16.87
N ILE A 60 2.57 -27.74 16.34
CA ILE A 60 2.11 -26.39 16.67
C ILE A 60 1.19 -26.56 17.87
N SER A 61 1.68 -26.18 19.05
CA SER A 61 0.83 -25.99 20.23
C SER A 61 -0.38 -25.12 19.88
N PRO A 62 -1.56 -25.38 20.47
CA PRO A 62 -2.74 -24.58 20.24
C PRO A 62 -2.47 -23.09 20.45
N PRO A 63 -2.95 -22.21 19.56
CA PRO A 63 -2.64 -20.80 19.62
C PRO A 63 -3.24 -20.14 20.86
N LEU A 64 -2.52 -19.18 21.42
CA LEU A 64 -3.07 -18.32 22.47
C LEU A 64 -3.98 -17.25 21.83
N TRP A 65 -5.26 -17.29 22.17
CA TRP A 65 -6.24 -16.30 21.71
C TRP A 65 -6.19 -15.03 22.55
N ILE A 66 -5.95 -13.91 21.88
CA ILE A 66 -5.75 -12.61 22.50
C ILE A 66 -6.70 -11.60 21.87
N TYR A 67 -7.49 -10.95 22.70
CA TYR A 67 -8.37 -9.86 22.32
C TYR A 67 -7.79 -8.53 22.79
N LEU A 68 -7.54 -7.63 21.85
CA LEU A 68 -7.26 -6.23 22.14
C LEU A 68 -8.58 -5.48 22.33
N VAL A 69 -8.87 -5.15 23.58
CA VAL A 69 -10.08 -4.42 23.96
C VAL A 69 -9.73 -2.95 24.14
N ALA A 70 -10.52 -2.07 23.55
CA ALA A 70 -10.44 -0.63 23.78
C ALA A 70 -11.68 -0.18 24.55
N PHE A 71 -11.50 0.25 25.79
CA PHE A 71 -12.56 0.84 26.60
C PHE A 71 -12.85 2.27 26.13
N GLY A 72 -13.97 2.42 25.42
CA GLY A 72 -14.43 3.71 24.90
C GLY A 72 -15.36 3.53 23.71
N GLY A 73 -16.06 4.60 23.32
CA GLY A 73 -16.96 4.56 22.16
C GLY A 73 -16.24 4.46 20.79
N GLY A 74 -14.90 4.55 20.78
CA GLY A 74 -14.05 4.57 19.59
C GLY A 74 -12.81 5.45 19.81
N ILE A 75 -12.06 5.69 18.73
CA ILE A 75 -10.87 6.55 18.70
C ILE A 75 -11.30 8.00 18.38
N VAL A 76 -10.88 8.96 19.20
CA VAL A 76 -11.21 10.38 19.04
C VAL A 76 -9.98 11.22 18.65
N ALA A 77 -10.23 12.47 18.28
CA ALA A 77 -9.17 13.39 17.87
C ALA A 77 -8.07 13.57 18.93
N GLY A 78 -6.81 13.45 18.52
CA GLY A 78 -5.65 13.54 19.39
C GLY A 78 -5.21 12.20 19.98
N ASP A 79 -6.01 11.14 19.88
CA ASP A 79 -5.62 9.82 20.37
C ASP A 79 -4.40 9.29 19.62
N GLN A 80 -3.40 8.85 20.38
CA GLN A 80 -2.21 8.18 19.88
C GLN A 80 -2.01 6.89 20.66
N THR A 81 -2.04 5.77 19.94
CA THR A 81 -1.99 4.45 20.57
C THR A 81 -0.94 3.59 19.89
N LYS A 82 -0.03 3.02 20.69
CA LYS A 82 1.05 2.16 20.24
C LYS A 82 0.92 0.79 20.89
N VAL A 83 0.84 -0.25 20.07
CA VAL A 83 0.65 -1.63 20.48
C VAL A 83 1.82 -2.45 19.99
N LYS A 84 2.46 -3.21 20.89
CA LYS A 84 3.54 -4.14 20.56
C LYS A 84 3.16 -5.55 20.95
N MET A 85 3.42 -6.51 20.08
CA MET A 85 3.30 -7.93 20.38
C MET A 85 4.56 -8.66 19.98
N GLU A 86 5.03 -9.53 20.88
CA GLU A 86 6.16 -10.42 20.63
C GLU A 86 5.67 -11.87 20.73
N VAL A 87 5.76 -12.61 19.64
CA VAL A 87 5.51 -14.05 19.60
C VAL A 87 6.87 -14.73 19.58
N GLN A 88 7.24 -15.37 20.69
CA GLN A 88 8.54 -16.00 20.85
C GLN A 88 8.65 -17.31 20.07
N GLU A 89 9.83 -17.91 20.10
CA GLU A 89 10.14 -19.12 19.34
C GLU A 89 9.14 -20.24 19.66
N GLN A 90 8.77 -21.01 18.62
CA GLN A 90 7.84 -22.14 18.72
C GLN A 90 6.44 -21.82 19.27
N SER A 91 6.11 -20.54 19.42
CA SER A 91 4.84 -20.10 20.01
C SER A 91 3.79 -19.81 18.93
N ALA A 92 2.51 -19.96 19.27
CA ALA A 92 1.40 -19.65 18.39
C ALA A 92 0.43 -18.65 19.05
N ALA A 93 -0.02 -17.64 18.30
CA ALA A 93 -0.92 -16.62 18.84
C ALA A 93 -1.89 -16.06 17.78
N VAL A 94 -3.12 -15.78 18.23
CA VAL A 94 -4.18 -15.14 17.42
C VAL A 94 -4.57 -13.82 18.10
N LEU A 95 -4.47 -12.72 17.36
CA LEU A 95 -4.82 -11.38 17.83
C LEU A 95 -6.08 -10.88 17.13
N LEU A 96 -7.16 -10.72 17.91
CA LEU A 96 -8.44 -10.17 17.49
C LEU A 96 -8.73 -8.83 18.17
N SER A 97 -9.74 -8.12 17.68
CA SER A 97 -10.41 -7.06 18.43
C SER A 97 -11.79 -7.54 18.85
N GLN A 98 -12.38 -6.95 19.90
CA GLN A 98 -13.74 -7.33 20.34
C GLN A 98 -14.87 -6.70 19.52
N ALA A 99 -14.59 -5.59 18.86
CA ALA A 99 -15.59 -4.86 18.09
C ALA A 99 -14.90 -4.03 16.99
N MET A 100 -15.71 -3.52 16.06
CA MET A 100 -15.28 -2.57 15.06
C MET A 100 -14.61 -1.35 15.70
N THR A 101 -13.44 -0.99 15.17
CA THR A 101 -12.74 0.22 15.61
C THR A 101 -13.40 1.43 14.95
N LYS A 102 -14.21 2.17 15.72
CA LYS A 102 -14.86 3.40 15.26
C LYS A 102 -13.89 4.56 15.38
N VAL A 103 -13.70 5.34 14.32
CA VAL A 103 -12.85 6.54 14.35
C VAL A 103 -13.69 7.78 14.10
N PHE A 104 -13.68 8.70 15.06
CA PHE A 104 -14.47 9.93 15.02
C PHE A 104 -13.73 11.09 14.35
N LYS A 105 -14.48 12.17 14.13
CA LYS A 105 -14.00 13.42 13.52
C LYS A 105 -12.75 13.98 14.17
N LYS A 106 -11.92 14.64 13.36
CA LYS A 106 -10.77 15.44 13.80
C LYS A 106 -11.20 16.60 14.72
N SER A 107 -10.25 17.15 15.46
CA SER A 107 -10.49 18.32 16.31
C SER A 107 -10.70 19.59 15.46
N ASN A 108 -11.25 20.65 16.06
CA ASN A 108 -11.38 21.96 15.41
C ASN A 108 -10.01 22.54 14.97
N ALA A 109 -8.93 22.14 15.64
CA ALA A 109 -7.55 22.50 15.27
C ALA A 109 -6.97 21.61 14.14
N GLY A 110 -7.74 20.65 13.63
CA GLY A 110 -7.34 19.74 12.55
C GLY A 110 -6.51 18.54 13.00
N ALA A 111 -6.34 18.32 14.31
CA ALA A 111 -5.63 17.15 14.81
C ALA A 111 -6.50 15.89 14.63
N GLY A 112 -5.97 14.88 13.97
CA GLY A 112 -6.60 13.56 13.87
C GLY A 112 -6.07 12.58 14.91
N SER A 113 -6.25 11.29 14.64
CA SER A 113 -5.83 10.19 15.51
C SER A 113 -4.83 9.26 14.83
N GLN A 114 -4.02 8.58 15.63
CA GLN A 114 -2.97 7.68 15.15
C GLN A 114 -2.91 6.37 15.93
N ARG A 115 -2.68 5.28 15.21
CA ARG A 115 -2.42 3.94 15.76
C ARG A 115 -1.13 3.39 15.16
N VAL A 116 -0.30 2.78 16.02
CA VAL A 116 0.90 2.06 15.61
C VAL A 116 0.85 0.64 16.15
N PHE A 117 1.04 -0.34 15.28
CA PHE A 117 1.24 -1.74 15.63
C PHE A 117 2.67 -2.17 15.32
N GLN A 118 3.31 -2.86 16.26
CA GLN A 118 4.57 -3.56 16.03
C GLN A 118 4.43 -5.03 16.43
N PHE A 119 4.61 -5.91 15.46
CA PHE A 119 4.53 -7.35 15.64
C PHE A 119 5.90 -7.97 15.35
N ASN A 120 6.46 -8.68 16.33
CA ASN A 120 7.71 -9.40 16.17
C ASN A 120 7.44 -10.91 16.36
N VAL A 121 7.63 -11.68 15.31
CA VAL A 121 7.39 -13.14 15.26
C VAL A 121 8.74 -13.84 15.12
N LYS A 122 9.15 -14.56 16.17
CA LYS A 122 10.43 -15.28 16.26
C LYS A 122 10.37 -16.64 15.56
N GLU A 123 11.44 -17.41 15.62
CA GLU A 123 11.62 -18.63 14.82
C GLU A 123 10.56 -19.71 15.08
N ASN A 124 10.10 -20.37 14.01
CA ASN A 124 9.13 -21.48 14.08
C ASN A 124 7.83 -21.12 14.81
N ALA A 125 7.44 -19.86 14.76
CA ALA A 125 6.24 -19.35 15.41
C ALA A 125 5.10 -19.16 14.41
N PHE A 126 3.86 -19.11 14.92
CA PHE A 126 2.67 -18.77 14.14
C PHE A 126 2.01 -17.53 14.72
N PHE A 127 1.64 -16.57 13.84
CA PHE A 127 0.90 -15.39 14.25
C PHE A 127 -0.24 -15.09 13.29
N MET A 128 -1.45 -14.95 13.84
CA MET A 128 -2.60 -14.45 13.12
C MET A 128 -3.05 -13.11 13.70
N HIS A 129 -3.29 -12.13 12.82
CA HIS A 129 -3.96 -10.88 13.17
C HIS A 129 -5.25 -10.77 12.36
N ALA A 130 -6.40 -10.79 13.03
CA ALA A 130 -7.72 -10.68 12.41
C ALA A 130 -8.64 -9.76 13.23
N PRO A 131 -8.36 -8.45 13.24
CA PRO A 131 -9.23 -7.50 13.94
C PRO A 131 -10.57 -7.37 13.22
N HIS A 132 -11.59 -6.88 13.90
CA HIS A 132 -12.76 -6.29 13.22
C HIS A 132 -12.34 -5.08 12.37
N PRO A 133 -13.12 -4.70 11.35
CA PRO A 133 -12.74 -3.62 10.45
C PRO A 133 -12.72 -2.26 11.15
N THR A 134 -11.91 -1.37 10.60
CA THR A 134 -11.89 0.04 11.01
C THR A 134 -13.02 0.80 10.30
N ALA A 135 -13.95 1.39 11.05
CA ALA A 135 -15.04 2.19 10.53
C ALA A 135 -14.74 3.69 10.70
N LEU A 136 -14.56 4.40 9.59
CA LEU A 136 -14.21 5.82 9.57
C LEU A 136 -15.47 6.68 9.46
N TYR A 137 -15.72 7.55 10.44
CA TYR A 137 -16.91 8.41 10.46
C TYR A 137 -16.65 9.73 9.74
N ALA A 138 -17.71 10.53 9.54
CA ALA A 138 -17.60 11.82 8.87
C ALA A 138 -16.51 12.70 9.51
N ASP A 139 -15.72 13.37 8.66
CA ASP A 139 -14.57 14.21 9.02
C ASP A 139 -13.44 13.52 9.80
N ALA A 140 -13.40 12.18 9.85
CA ALA A 140 -12.29 11.46 10.48
C ALA A 140 -10.97 11.69 9.73
N HIS A 141 -9.90 11.90 10.51
CA HIS A 141 -8.53 11.97 10.03
C HIS A 141 -7.73 10.92 10.79
N TYR A 142 -7.41 9.80 10.15
CA TYR A 142 -6.82 8.64 10.81
C TYR A 142 -5.56 8.16 10.12
N LYS A 143 -4.55 7.84 10.93
CA LYS A 143 -3.29 7.24 10.46
C LYS A 143 -3.01 5.94 11.21
N GLN A 144 -2.82 4.86 10.47
CA GLN A 144 -2.43 3.55 10.97
C GLN A 144 -1.07 3.14 10.38
N GLU A 145 -0.17 2.67 11.24
CA GLU A 145 1.14 2.15 10.83
C GLU A 145 1.39 0.81 11.48
N THR A 146 1.60 -0.24 10.68
CA THR A 146 1.82 -1.60 11.13
C THR A 146 3.17 -2.09 10.66
N PHE A 147 4.01 -2.50 11.60
CA PHE A 147 5.36 -3.02 11.37
C PHE A 147 5.39 -4.48 11.78
N ILE A 148 5.64 -5.37 10.82
CA ILE A 148 5.68 -6.82 11.02
C ILE A 148 7.10 -7.30 10.74
N ASN A 149 7.78 -7.77 11.79
CA ASN A 149 9.07 -8.43 11.70
C ASN A 149 8.86 -9.91 11.92
N ILE A 150 9.06 -10.73 10.89
CA ILE A 150 8.83 -12.17 10.96
C ILE A 150 10.11 -12.93 10.59
N HIS A 151 10.42 -13.99 11.33
CA HIS A 151 11.49 -14.91 10.97
C HIS A 151 11.10 -15.78 9.76
N LYS A 152 12.06 -16.13 8.89
CA LYS A 152 11.80 -16.90 7.66
C LYS A 152 11.17 -18.29 7.85
N THR A 153 11.30 -18.88 9.03
CA THR A 153 10.73 -20.22 9.33
C THR A 153 9.33 -20.15 9.93
N SER A 154 8.83 -18.94 10.16
CA SER A 154 7.58 -18.68 10.85
C SER A 154 6.46 -18.43 9.86
N SER A 155 5.22 -18.48 10.35
CA SER A 155 4.02 -18.30 9.52
C SER A 155 3.17 -17.14 10.00
N LEU A 156 2.56 -16.43 9.06
CA LEU A 156 1.76 -15.22 9.24
C LEU A 156 0.44 -15.33 8.48
N CYS A 157 -0.65 -15.03 9.18
CA CYS A 157 -1.93 -14.68 8.58
C CYS A 157 -2.34 -13.29 9.06
N PHE A 158 -2.16 -12.28 8.23
CA PHE A 158 -2.43 -10.89 8.61
C PHE A 158 -3.60 -10.34 7.79
N VAL A 159 -4.67 -9.94 8.48
CA VAL A 159 -5.86 -9.31 7.91
C VAL A 159 -5.89 -7.84 8.33
N ASP A 160 -6.07 -6.95 7.36
CA ASP A 160 -6.34 -5.54 7.61
C ASP A 160 -7.41 -5.04 6.64
N TRP A 161 -8.39 -4.34 7.18
CA TRP A 161 -9.57 -3.92 6.45
C TRP A 161 -10.24 -2.71 7.08
N PHE A 162 -10.85 -1.91 6.21
CA PHE A 162 -11.54 -0.69 6.60
C PHE A 162 -12.84 -0.55 5.81
N ALA A 163 -13.80 0.13 6.42
CA ALA A 163 -15.12 0.37 5.86
C ALA A 163 -15.40 1.88 5.74
N GLY A 164 -16.21 2.23 4.74
CA GLY A 164 -16.53 3.61 4.36
C GLY A 164 -17.45 4.38 5.31
N GLY A 165 -17.77 3.85 6.48
CA GLY A 165 -18.61 4.51 7.49
C GLY A 165 -19.77 3.63 7.95
N ARG A 166 -20.82 4.25 8.50
CA ARG A 166 -22.02 3.57 8.98
C ARG A 166 -23.12 3.66 7.91
N GLY A 167 -23.38 2.55 7.21
CA GLY A 167 -24.29 2.49 6.05
C GLY A 167 -25.69 3.07 6.27
N ASP A 168 -26.16 3.11 7.53
CA ASP A 168 -27.50 3.59 7.92
C ASP A 168 -27.52 4.98 8.60
N SER A 169 -26.40 5.70 8.72
CA SER A 169 -26.38 7.00 9.43
C SER A 169 -26.52 8.20 8.50
N GLN A 170 -26.99 9.32 9.06
CA GLN A 170 -27.01 10.63 8.40
C GLN A 170 -25.61 11.12 7.96
N ASP A 171 -24.54 10.48 8.42
CA ASP A 171 -23.15 10.85 8.13
C ASP A 171 -22.70 10.46 6.71
N GLY A 172 -23.42 9.56 6.02
CA GLY A 172 -23.11 9.12 4.66
C GLY A 172 -21.86 8.24 4.53
N VAL A 173 -21.70 7.60 3.37
CA VAL A 173 -20.57 6.72 3.06
C VAL A 173 -19.44 7.53 2.41
N TRP A 174 -18.20 7.24 2.80
CA TRP A 174 -16.96 7.85 2.29
C TRP A 174 -16.84 9.36 2.61
N ASN A 175 -17.40 9.80 3.75
CA ASN A 175 -17.43 11.20 4.18
C ASN A 175 -16.32 11.58 5.20
N PHE A 176 -15.27 10.77 5.33
CA PHE A 176 -14.11 11.13 6.15
C PHE A 176 -13.14 12.08 5.41
N ASP A 177 -12.22 12.70 6.16
CA ASP A 177 -11.24 13.66 5.63
C ASP A 177 -10.03 12.95 5.01
N SER A 178 -9.40 12.05 5.76
CA SER A 178 -8.36 11.17 5.22
C SER A 178 -8.10 9.93 6.08
N TYR A 179 -7.67 8.88 5.40
CA TYR A 179 -7.21 7.62 5.96
C TYR A 179 -5.86 7.27 5.35
N GLU A 180 -4.84 7.18 6.20
CA GLU A 180 -3.51 6.72 5.84
C GLU A 180 -3.24 5.39 6.55
N ASN A 181 -2.91 4.36 5.78
CA ASN A 181 -2.55 3.06 6.32
C ASN A 181 -1.22 2.60 5.71
N LEU A 182 -0.24 2.32 6.56
CA LEU A 182 1.07 1.80 6.20
C LEU A 182 1.25 0.41 6.79
N ILE A 183 1.53 -0.59 5.96
CA ILE A 183 1.90 -1.94 6.36
C ILE A 183 3.30 -2.23 5.84
N LEU A 184 4.24 -2.49 6.75
CA LEU A 184 5.58 -2.93 6.41
C LEU A 184 5.80 -4.33 6.92
N VAL A 185 6.22 -5.24 6.04
CA VAL A 185 6.61 -6.60 6.41
C VAL A 185 8.08 -6.79 6.08
N SER A 186 8.86 -7.14 7.09
CA SER A 186 10.25 -7.57 6.98
C SER A 186 10.34 -9.05 7.33
N VAL A 187 10.85 -9.85 6.38
CA VAL A 187 11.21 -11.24 6.62
C VAL A 187 12.69 -11.26 6.96
N ASN A 188 12.99 -11.43 8.25
CA ASN A 188 14.33 -11.25 8.81
C ASN A 188 15.07 -12.58 8.92
N ASP A 189 16.29 -12.60 8.40
CA ASP A 189 17.35 -13.53 8.83
C ASP A 189 18.24 -12.88 9.88
N LYS A 190 18.38 -11.55 9.82
CA LYS A 190 19.12 -10.73 10.77
C LYS A 190 18.29 -9.50 11.12
N GLU A 191 18.50 -8.97 12.33
CA GLU A 191 17.81 -7.77 12.78
C GLU A 191 18.19 -6.57 11.90
N GLY A 192 17.18 -5.90 11.31
CA GLY A 192 17.37 -4.74 10.44
C GLY A 192 17.34 -5.01 8.94
N ASP A 193 16.94 -6.20 8.49
CA ASP A 193 16.69 -6.46 7.07
C ASP A 193 15.61 -5.50 6.50
N PRO A 194 15.76 -5.02 5.25
CA PRO A 194 14.82 -4.08 4.66
C PRO A 194 13.44 -4.74 4.45
N PRO A 195 12.36 -3.95 4.43
CA PRO A 195 11.01 -4.48 4.22
C PRO A 195 10.92 -5.13 2.84
N VAL A 196 10.33 -6.33 2.82
CA VAL A 196 10.06 -7.08 1.59
C VAL A 196 8.72 -6.71 0.99
N LEU A 197 7.80 -6.18 1.80
CA LEU A 197 6.49 -5.66 1.40
C LEU A 197 6.26 -4.31 2.10
N ALA A 198 5.83 -3.30 1.34
CA ALA A 198 5.58 -1.95 1.83
C ALA A 198 4.31 -1.35 1.24
N LEU A 199 3.18 -1.47 1.93
CA LEU A 199 1.89 -1.03 1.43
C LEU A 199 1.50 0.26 2.09
N ARG A 200 1.25 1.30 1.30
CA ARG A 200 0.72 2.56 1.81
C ARG A 200 -0.54 2.93 1.05
N ASN A 201 -1.68 2.87 1.72
CA ASN A 201 -2.95 3.37 1.19
C ASN A 201 -3.21 4.75 1.79
N CYS A 202 -3.44 5.75 0.95
CA CYS A 202 -3.82 7.10 1.37
C CYS A 202 -5.11 7.48 0.64
N VAL A 203 -6.23 7.31 1.33
CA VAL A 203 -7.56 7.63 0.83
C VAL A 203 -7.94 8.98 1.43
N SER A 204 -8.09 10.03 0.62
CA SER A 204 -8.45 11.35 1.13
C SER A 204 -9.48 12.06 0.26
N SER A 205 -10.43 12.74 0.92
CA SER A 205 -11.40 13.61 0.26
C SER A 205 -10.81 14.92 -0.25
N ARG A 206 -9.55 15.23 0.11
CA ARG A 206 -8.78 16.39 -0.40
C ARG A 206 -8.05 16.10 -1.71
N GLY A 207 -8.37 14.97 -2.35
CA GLY A 207 -7.87 14.60 -3.68
C GLY A 207 -8.41 15.49 -4.80
N GLY A 208 -8.05 15.16 -6.04
CA GLY A 208 -8.68 15.79 -7.20
C GLY A 208 -10.18 15.48 -7.28
N PHE A 209 -10.60 14.29 -6.84
CA PHE A 209 -11.99 13.82 -6.94
C PHE A 209 -12.58 13.42 -5.58
N PRO A 210 -13.93 13.38 -5.44
CA PRO A 210 -14.60 12.85 -4.25
C PRO A 210 -14.27 11.36 -4.02
N LEU A 211 -14.24 10.89 -2.77
CA LEU A 211 -13.90 9.49 -2.47
C LEU A 211 -14.82 8.45 -3.13
N GLN A 212 -16.12 8.76 -3.21
CA GLN A 212 -17.12 7.91 -3.89
C GLN A 212 -16.77 7.67 -5.37
N HIS A 213 -16.03 8.59 -5.99
CA HIS A 213 -15.53 8.45 -7.35
C HIS A 213 -14.47 7.37 -7.48
N HIS A 214 -13.62 7.21 -6.45
CA HIS A 214 -12.51 6.26 -6.46
C HIS A 214 -12.88 4.85 -6.02
N LEU A 215 -13.94 4.73 -5.20
CA LEU A 215 -14.29 3.48 -4.50
C LEU A 215 -15.60 2.86 -5.01
N HIS A 216 -16.31 3.56 -5.91
CA HIS A 216 -17.57 3.11 -6.50
C HIS A 216 -18.61 2.72 -5.43
N HIS A 217 -19.32 1.60 -5.60
CA HIS A 217 -20.35 1.09 -4.70
C HIS A 217 -19.82 0.13 -3.63
N TYR A 218 -18.50 -0.11 -3.59
CA TYR A 218 -17.87 -0.95 -2.58
C TYR A 218 -17.67 -0.16 -1.29
N ASN A 219 -18.09 -0.72 -0.16
CA ASN A 219 -18.06 -0.06 1.15
C ASN A 219 -17.07 -0.69 2.11
N ALA A 220 -16.52 -1.86 1.80
CA ALA A 220 -15.48 -2.52 2.57
C ALA A 220 -14.30 -2.93 1.69
N PHE A 221 -13.08 -2.64 2.15
CA PHE A 221 -11.86 -3.10 1.50
C PHE A 221 -11.02 -3.86 2.50
N CYS A 222 -10.65 -5.09 2.13
CA CYS A 222 -9.84 -5.98 2.94
C CYS A 222 -8.58 -6.40 2.20
N MET A 223 -7.51 -6.54 2.96
CA MET A 223 -6.23 -7.01 2.53
C MET A 223 -5.78 -8.12 3.46
N VAL A 224 -5.39 -9.26 2.88
CA VAL A 224 -4.84 -10.38 3.63
C VAL A 224 -3.45 -10.69 3.11
N ILE A 225 -2.50 -10.85 4.03
CA ILE A 225 -1.12 -11.25 3.76
C ILE A 225 -0.92 -12.62 4.40
N LEU A 226 -0.62 -13.61 3.56
CA LEU A 226 -0.31 -14.97 3.97
C LEU A 226 1.17 -15.25 3.69
N TYR A 227 1.87 -15.84 4.65
CA TYR A 227 3.27 -16.22 4.50
C TYR A 227 3.62 -17.42 5.39
N GLY A 228 4.45 -18.34 4.89
CA GLY A 228 4.99 -19.46 5.66
C GLY A 228 4.20 -20.76 5.52
N LYS A 229 4.79 -21.85 6.04
CA LYS A 229 4.33 -23.24 5.83
C LYS A 229 2.92 -23.49 6.40
N ALA A 230 2.57 -22.88 7.52
CA ALA A 230 1.30 -23.15 8.20
C ALA A 230 0.06 -22.65 7.42
N VAL A 231 0.25 -21.76 6.44
CA VAL A 231 -0.81 -21.24 5.57
C VAL A 231 -0.59 -21.61 4.09
N GLU A 232 0.35 -22.52 3.80
CA GLU A 232 0.76 -22.87 2.44
C GLU A 232 -0.36 -23.54 1.64
N GLU A 233 -1.14 -24.41 2.29
CA GLU A 233 -2.27 -25.12 1.68
C GLU A 233 -3.37 -24.14 1.25
N ILE A 234 -3.83 -23.29 2.18
CA ILE A 234 -4.78 -22.21 1.89
C ILE A 234 -4.24 -21.25 0.83
N SER A 235 -2.97 -20.86 0.93
CA SER A 235 -2.34 -19.96 -0.04
C SER A 235 -2.37 -20.58 -1.45
N SER A 236 -2.08 -21.87 -1.55
CA SER A 236 -2.10 -22.62 -2.81
C SER A 236 -3.52 -22.78 -3.37
N ALA A 237 -4.49 -23.09 -2.50
CA ALA A 237 -5.90 -23.17 -2.85
C ALA A 237 -6.41 -21.82 -3.40
N LEU A 238 -6.15 -20.71 -2.70
CA LEU A 238 -6.53 -19.36 -3.11
C LEU A 238 -5.87 -18.95 -4.42
N LEU A 239 -4.57 -19.22 -4.60
CA LEU A 239 -3.88 -18.95 -5.86
C LEU A 239 -4.45 -19.79 -7.01
N SER A 240 -4.77 -21.07 -6.77
CA SER A 240 -5.39 -21.91 -7.80
C SER A 240 -6.76 -21.40 -8.23
N LYS A 241 -7.55 -20.88 -7.28
CA LYS A 241 -8.91 -20.38 -7.52
C LYS A 241 -8.95 -18.99 -8.15
N TYR A 242 -8.06 -18.09 -7.73
CA TYR A 242 -8.15 -16.65 -8.06
C TYR A 242 -7.01 -16.12 -8.94
N ASN A 243 -5.89 -16.85 -9.07
CA ASN A 243 -4.75 -16.47 -9.92
C ASN A 243 -4.63 -17.34 -11.18
N GLN A 244 -5.60 -18.20 -11.44
CA GLN A 244 -5.69 -18.95 -12.69
C GLN A 244 -6.67 -18.30 -13.66
N ARG A 245 -6.33 -18.44 -14.94
CA ARG A 245 -7.21 -18.01 -16.03
C ARG A 245 -8.49 -18.83 -15.96
N LYS A 246 -9.65 -18.17 -15.86
CA LYS A 246 -10.95 -18.86 -15.93
C LYS A 246 -11.03 -19.68 -17.21
N THR A 247 -11.72 -20.82 -17.18
CA THR A 247 -12.04 -21.61 -18.37
C THR A 247 -13.40 -21.21 -18.93
N PHE A 248 -13.67 -21.47 -20.21
CA PHE A 248 -14.96 -21.13 -20.82
C PHE A 248 -16.16 -21.79 -20.12
N SER A 249 -16.03 -23.04 -19.66
CA SER A 249 -17.08 -23.77 -18.94
C SER A 249 -17.45 -23.11 -17.61
N GLU A 250 -16.47 -22.55 -16.89
CA GLU A 250 -16.71 -21.83 -15.63
C GLU A 250 -17.49 -20.53 -15.84
N ILE A 251 -17.50 -20.00 -17.06
CA ILE A 251 -18.28 -18.82 -17.45
C ILE A 251 -19.72 -19.23 -17.81
N GLU A 252 -19.93 -20.41 -18.36
CA GLU A 252 -21.26 -20.91 -18.74
C GLU A 252 -22.08 -21.41 -17.54
N ASP A 253 -21.45 -22.07 -16.55
CA ASP A 253 -22.16 -22.78 -15.47
C ASP A 253 -22.56 -21.89 -14.26
N GLY A 254 -22.10 -20.63 -14.19
CA GLY A 254 -22.44 -19.73 -13.06
C GLY A 254 -22.32 -18.23 -13.33
N ASP A 255 -21.50 -17.81 -14.29
CA ASP A 255 -21.09 -16.42 -14.50
C ASP A 255 -21.42 -15.91 -15.91
N GLY A 256 -22.69 -16.03 -16.32
CA GLY A 256 -23.18 -15.65 -17.64
C GLY A 256 -22.46 -14.44 -18.25
N PHE A 257 -21.99 -14.61 -19.48
CA PHE A 257 -21.18 -13.66 -20.24
C PHE A 257 -21.62 -12.18 -20.03
N TRP A 258 -20.67 -11.35 -19.57
CA TRP A 258 -20.61 -9.87 -19.56
C TRP A 258 -21.16 -9.08 -18.34
N LEU A 259 -20.30 -8.19 -17.80
CA LEU A 259 -20.67 -6.87 -17.25
C LEU A 259 -21.64 -6.84 -16.05
N ARG A 260 -21.40 -7.59 -14.98
CA ARG A 260 -22.16 -7.42 -13.73
C ARG A 260 -21.45 -6.48 -12.76
N ASP A 261 -22.25 -5.73 -12.01
CA ASP A 261 -21.80 -5.12 -10.78
C ASP A 261 -21.64 -6.28 -9.78
N CYS A 262 -20.39 -6.64 -9.45
CA CYS A 262 -20.13 -7.74 -8.53
C CYS A 262 -20.31 -7.26 -7.09
N ASP A 263 -20.94 -8.09 -6.25
CA ASP A 263 -21.07 -7.82 -4.81
C ASP A 263 -19.71 -7.90 -4.11
N ILE A 264 -18.83 -8.79 -4.61
CA ILE A 264 -17.46 -8.95 -4.15
C ILE A 264 -16.47 -9.02 -5.33
N LEU A 265 -15.38 -8.28 -5.20
CA LEU A 265 -14.20 -8.34 -6.06
C LEU A 265 -13.05 -8.95 -5.28
N VAL A 266 -12.41 -9.97 -5.85
CA VAL A 266 -11.33 -10.70 -5.20
C VAL A 266 -10.15 -10.82 -6.16
N SER A 267 -8.98 -10.40 -5.69
CA SER A 267 -7.69 -10.62 -6.35
C SER A 267 -6.75 -11.34 -5.41
N CYS A 268 -6.15 -12.45 -5.85
CA CYS A 268 -5.11 -13.16 -5.11
C CYS A 268 -3.88 -13.27 -6.00
N GLU A 269 -2.74 -12.79 -5.52
CA GLU A 269 -1.50 -12.79 -6.29
C GLU A 269 -0.30 -13.18 -5.41
N PRO A 270 0.74 -13.79 -6.00
CA PRO A 270 2.03 -13.92 -5.32
C PRO A 270 2.56 -12.54 -4.91
N GLY A 271 3.06 -12.46 -3.69
CA GLY A 271 3.69 -11.28 -3.12
C GLY A 271 5.07 -10.99 -3.74
N PRO A 272 5.72 -9.89 -3.32
CA PRO A 272 7.07 -9.53 -3.75
C PRO A 272 8.17 -10.43 -3.15
N TYR A 273 7.85 -11.21 -2.12
CA TYR A 273 8.74 -12.18 -1.49
C TYR A 273 8.26 -13.60 -1.75
N ASP A 274 9.19 -14.54 -1.85
CA ASP A 274 8.88 -15.93 -2.15
C ASP A 274 8.08 -16.59 -1.00
N GLY A 275 7.08 -17.40 -1.35
CA GLY A 275 6.14 -17.98 -0.37
C GLY A 275 5.15 -16.98 0.27
N MET A 276 5.16 -15.71 -0.14
CA MET A 276 4.17 -14.72 0.31
C MET A 276 3.02 -14.63 -0.69
N VAL A 277 1.79 -14.54 -0.19
CA VAL A 277 0.58 -14.32 -0.99
C VAL A 277 -0.17 -13.11 -0.47
N VAL A 278 -0.63 -12.26 -1.38
CA VAL A 278 -1.42 -11.08 -1.07
C VAL A 278 -2.80 -11.22 -1.70
N LEU A 279 -3.82 -11.24 -0.85
CA LEU A 279 -5.22 -11.26 -1.22
C LEU A 279 -5.80 -9.87 -0.97
N ARG A 280 -6.60 -9.37 -1.91
CA ARG A 280 -7.34 -8.11 -1.77
C ARG A 280 -8.78 -8.33 -2.13
N ILE A 281 -9.66 -7.74 -1.35
CA ILE A 281 -11.11 -7.87 -1.44
C ILE A 281 -11.71 -6.47 -1.46
N GLY A 282 -12.63 -6.22 -2.38
CA GLY A 282 -13.56 -5.10 -2.33
C GLY A 282 -14.98 -5.65 -2.28
N ALA A 283 -15.75 -5.30 -1.26
CA ALA A 283 -17.11 -5.81 -1.04
C ALA A 283 -18.11 -4.66 -0.85
N ILE A 284 -19.36 -4.90 -1.24
CA ILE A 284 -20.46 -3.93 -1.12
C ILE A 284 -20.80 -3.59 0.33
N ASP A 285 -20.53 -4.51 1.25
CA ASP A 285 -20.66 -4.35 2.68
C ASP A 285 -19.60 -5.17 3.41
N PHE A 286 -19.63 -5.08 4.74
CA PHE A 286 -18.67 -5.76 5.60
C PHE A 286 -19.00 -7.25 5.75
N GLU A 287 -20.28 -7.59 5.79
CA GLU A 287 -20.80 -8.93 5.98
C GLU A 287 -20.37 -9.87 4.85
N GLU A 288 -20.45 -9.43 3.59
CA GLU A 288 -19.93 -10.17 2.43
C GLU A 288 -18.43 -10.42 2.51
N ALA A 289 -17.66 -9.40 2.94
CA ALA A 289 -16.22 -9.57 3.13
C ALA A 289 -15.91 -10.55 4.28
N ALA A 290 -16.66 -10.48 5.38
CA ALA A 290 -16.46 -11.36 6.54
C ALA A 290 -16.83 -12.81 6.22
N SER A 291 -17.96 -13.04 5.53
CA SER A 291 -18.37 -14.38 5.06
C SER A 291 -17.32 -14.97 4.12
N PHE A 292 -16.76 -14.17 3.23
CA PHE A 292 -15.69 -14.62 2.36
C PHE A 292 -14.44 -15.08 3.13
N LEU A 293 -14.03 -14.31 4.15
CA LEU A 293 -12.88 -14.64 4.98
C LEU A 293 -13.12 -15.90 5.81
N ASP A 294 -14.33 -16.05 6.34
CA ASP A 294 -14.75 -17.25 7.08
C ASP A 294 -14.64 -18.51 6.21
N ASP A 295 -15.24 -18.47 5.02
CA ASP A 295 -15.25 -19.61 4.08
C ASP A 295 -13.87 -20.05 3.59
N HIS A 296 -12.92 -19.10 3.47
CA HIS A 296 -11.63 -19.37 2.81
C HIS A 296 -10.42 -19.37 3.75
N ILE A 297 -10.51 -18.70 4.90
CA ILE A 297 -9.39 -18.45 5.82
C ILE A 297 -9.78 -18.83 7.26
N GLY A 298 -11.07 -18.95 7.58
CA GLY A 298 -11.56 -19.23 8.94
C GLY A 298 -10.98 -20.53 9.52
N ASN A 299 -10.91 -21.58 8.69
CA ASN A 299 -10.37 -22.87 9.08
C ASN A 299 -8.96 -23.06 8.53
N VAL A 300 -7.98 -22.35 9.07
CA VAL A 300 -6.57 -22.73 8.84
C VAL A 300 -6.39 -24.16 9.34
N GLU A 301 -6.41 -25.12 8.40
CA GLU A 301 -6.94 -26.51 8.42
C GLU A 301 -6.63 -27.44 9.61
N GLY A 302 -5.96 -26.95 10.65
CA GLY A 302 -5.88 -27.60 11.96
C GLY A 302 -5.17 -26.77 13.04
N ILE A 303 -4.93 -25.47 12.80
CA ILE A 303 -4.20 -24.59 13.74
C ILE A 303 -5.14 -23.86 14.68
N LEU A 304 -6.25 -23.31 14.15
CA LEU A 304 -7.10 -22.40 14.91
C LEU A 304 -8.14 -23.13 15.77
N GLY A 305 -8.57 -24.34 15.39
CA GLY A 305 -9.67 -25.06 16.04
C GLY A 305 -11.05 -24.47 15.73
N GLU A 306 -11.19 -23.14 15.83
CA GLU A 306 -12.41 -22.38 15.48
C GLU A 306 -12.10 -21.22 14.52
N SER A 307 -13.12 -20.74 13.79
CA SER A 307 -12.96 -19.59 12.91
C SER A 307 -12.97 -18.26 13.67
N PRO A 308 -11.96 -17.40 13.49
CA PRO A 308 -11.93 -16.08 14.10
C PRO A 308 -12.96 -15.10 13.50
N PHE A 309 -13.56 -15.44 12.35
CA PHE A 309 -14.52 -14.58 11.65
C PHE A 309 -15.97 -14.86 12.05
N GLU A 310 -16.28 -16.03 12.60
CA GLU A 310 -17.64 -16.41 13.00
C GLU A 310 -18.20 -15.43 14.05
N CYS A 311 -17.38 -15.04 15.03
CA CYS A 311 -17.77 -14.05 16.04
C CYS A 311 -18.16 -12.69 15.45
N MET A 312 -17.67 -12.36 14.26
CA MET A 312 -17.95 -11.12 13.56
C MET A 312 -19.29 -11.17 12.81
N LEU A 313 -19.72 -12.37 12.39
CA LEU A 313 -20.97 -12.62 11.66
C LEU A 313 -22.16 -12.77 12.62
N VAL A 314 -21.96 -13.40 13.78
CA VAL A 314 -23.03 -13.67 14.77
C VAL A 314 -23.56 -12.39 15.43
N GLY A 315 -22.81 -11.27 15.38
CA GLY A 315 -23.23 -9.96 15.88
C GLY A 315 -24.05 -9.09 14.91
N GLY A 316 -24.22 -9.51 13.65
CA GLY A 316 -24.92 -8.72 12.61
C GLY A 316 -26.45 -8.85 12.61
N GLY A 317 -27.00 -9.81 13.36
CA GLY A 317 -28.43 -10.09 13.42
C GLY A 317 -29.13 -9.46 14.62
N GLY A 318 -29.68 -8.25 14.45
CA GLY A 318 -30.81 -7.77 15.24
C GLY A 318 -30.49 -6.82 16.39
N GLY A 319 -31.14 -5.65 16.34
CA GLY A 319 -31.23 -4.76 17.48
C GLY A 319 -31.93 -5.42 18.68
N GLY A 320 -31.47 -5.05 19.87
CA GLY A 320 -32.17 -5.25 21.13
C GLY A 320 -31.70 -6.47 21.92
N GLY A 321 -30.84 -6.23 22.91
CA GLY A 321 -30.70 -7.17 24.02
C GLY A 321 -29.31 -7.36 24.63
N LEU A 322 -28.57 -6.28 24.93
CA LEU A 322 -27.55 -6.38 25.98
C LEU A 322 -27.75 -5.23 26.98
N VAL A 323 -28.32 -5.66 28.11
CA VAL A 323 -28.43 -5.04 29.44
C VAL A 323 -27.80 -3.64 29.55
N GLU A 324 -28.68 -2.63 29.53
CA GLU A 324 -28.39 -1.27 30.00
C GLU A 324 -27.90 -1.33 31.46
N ASN A 325 -26.58 -1.23 31.66
CA ASN A 325 -26.06 -0.78 32.93
C ASN A 325 -26.18 0.75 32.94
N GLN A 326 -27.14 1.20 33.74
CA GLN A 326 -27.48 2.58 34.04
C GLN A 326 -26.25 3.49 34.14
N GLU A 327 -26.08 4.36 33.14
CA GLU A 327 -25.24 5.56 33.26
C GLU A 327 -25.87 6.48 34.30
N LYS A 328 -25.25 6.59 35.47
CA LYS A 328 -25.55 7.65 36.42
C LYS A 328 -24.98 8.96 35.88
N GLU A 329 -25.87 9.92 35.66
CA GLU A 329 -25.60 11.33 35.37
C GLU A 329 -24.50 11.88 36.28
N ALA A 330 -23.49 12.51 35.67
CA ALA A 330 -22.53 13.36 36.37
C ALA A 330 -23.06 14.80 36.40
N PRO A 331 -23.02 15.51 37.55
CA PRO A 331 -23.62 16.82 37.70
C PRO A 331 -22.74 17.95 37.14
N GLU A 332 -23.42 18.99 36.65
CA GLU A 332 -22.87 20.29 36.28
C GLU A 332 -22.34 21.09 37.51
N GLU A 333 -21.51 22.09 37.18
CA GLU A 333 -21.01 23.22 37.99
C GLU A 333 -19.75 23.03 38.84
N LEU A 334 -18.70 23.80 38.49
CA LEU A 334 -17.96 24.63 39.44
C LEU A 334 -17.20 25.77 38.74
N GLU A 335 -17.57 27.00 39.11
CA GLU A 335 -16.97 28.27 38.70
C GLU A 335 -15.56 28.51 39.29
N VAL A 336 -14.70 29.09 38.45
CA VAL A 336 -13.80 30.25 38.64
C VAL A 336 -13.20 30.53 40.03
N LEU A 337 -11.86 30.52 40.14
CA LEU A 337 -11.03 31.69 40.52
C LEU A 337 -9.53 31.33 40.63
N GLY A 338 -8.67 32.12 39.98
CA GLY A 338 -7.22 32.07 40.17
C GLY A 338 -6.42 32.82 39.12
N LYS A 339 -6.50 34.17 39.12
CA LYS A 339 -5.51 35.03 38.43
C LYS A 339 -4.13 34.83 39.07
N VAL A 340 -3.05 34.90 38.27
CA VAL A 340 -1.89 35.79 38.48
C VAL A 340 -0.92 35.74 37.28
N GLN A 341 -0.79 36.92 36.69
CA GLN A 341 0.36 37.62 36.08
C GLN A 341 0.99 37.22 34.73
N ASP A 342 0.90 38.23 33.86
CA ASP A 342 1.66 38.53 32.66
C ASP A 342 3.17 38.36 32.80
N GLY A 343 3.76 37.82 31.73
CA GLY A 343 5.18 37.87 31.42
C GLY A 343 5.34 37.65 29.92
N GLY A 344 5.12 38.70 29.14
CA GLY A 344 5.32 38.67 27.70
C GLY A 344 6.80 38.51 27.34
N GLN A 345 7.07 37.73 26.30
CA GLN A 345 8.18 38.00 25.39
C GLN A 345 7.92 37.34 24.04
N GLU A 346 7.87 38.19 23.02
CA GLU A 346 7.87 37.85 21.61
C GLU A 346 9.12 37.03 21.25
N LEU A 347 8.95 35.99 20.42
CA LEU A 347 10.06 35.40 19.67
C LEU A 347 9.74 35.47 18.18
N MET A 348 10.37 36.47 17.58
CA MET A 348 10.48 36.73 16.16
C MET A 348 11.09 35.56 15.40
N SER A 349 10.54 35.34 14.21
CA SER A 349 11.16 34.64 13.10
C SER A 349 12.59 35.12 12.85
N PHE A 350 13.54 34.19 12.74
CA PHE A 350 14.83 34.45 12.10
C PHE A 350 15.19 33.33 11.13
N THR A 351 15.23 33.73 9.86
CA THR A 351 15.96 33.13 8.75
C THR A 351 17.44 33.49 8.83
N SER A 352 18.33 32.48 8.77
CA SER A 352 19.71 32.57 8.24
C SER A 352 20.27 31.14 8.24
N MET A 353 20.60 30.51 7.10
CA MET A 353 21.86 30.68 6.36
C MET A 353 23.05 30.93 7.29
N GLU A 354 23.75 29.86 7.67
CA GLU A 354 25.16 29.93 8.01
C GLU A 354 25.92 28.75 7.41
N GLU A 355 27.02 29.14 6.78
CA GLU A 355 28.13 28.35 6.27
C GLU A 355 28.80 27.58 7.41
N CYS A 356 29.27 26.37 7.14
CA CYS A 356 30.26 25.73 8.02
C CYS A 356 31.42 25.23 7.16
N GLY A 357 32.47 26.05 7.11
CA GLY A 357 33.81 25.62 6.77
C GLY A 357 34.55 25.24 8.05
N HIS A 358 35.06 24.01 8.10
CA HIS A 358 36.41 23.63 8.57
C HIS A 358 36.45 22.11 8.78
N CYS A 359 37.07 21.40 7.85
CA CYS A 359 37.66 20.08 8.08
C CYS A 359 39.07 20.11 7.49
N THR A 360 40.06 20.10 8.36
CA THR A 360 41.49 20.11 8.03
C THR A 360 41.96 18.77 7.49
N ALA A 361 42.94 18.86 6.59
CA ALA A 361 43.52 17.81 5.78
C ALA A 361 44.10 16.61 6.56
N GLY A 362 43.85 15.41 6.02
CA GLY A 362 44.55 14.16 6.27
C GLY A 362 44.55 13.35 4.98
N GLU A 363 45.74 13.07 4.45
CA GLU A 363 46.04 12.71 3.07
C GLU A 363 45.69 11.28 2.61
N ARG A 364 45.43 11.20 1.28
CA ARG A 364 45.70 10.12 0.29
C ARG A 364 44.67 9.01 0.09
N GLY A 365 43.99 9.08 -1.07
CA GLY A 365 43.35 7.91 -1.70
C GLY A 365 42.51 8.17 -2.96
N ARG A 366 43.09 8.80 -4.01
CA ARG A 366 42.58 8.88 -5.40
C ARG A 366 41.11 9.31 -5.60
N GLU A 367 40.88 10.62 -5.62
CA GLU A 367 39.73 11.20 -6.33
C GLU A 367 40.11 11.41 -7.81
N THR A 368 39.38 10.76 -8.71
CA THR A 368 39.35 11.14 -10.13
C THR A 368 38.56 12.43 -10.26
N VAL A 369 39.24 13.56 -10.10
CA VAL A 369 38.71 14.88 -10.44
C VAL A 369 38.59 14.95 -11.97
N LEU A 370 37.37 14.82 -12.49
CA LEU A 370 37.09 15.12 -13.90
C LEU A 370 37.33 16.63 -14.14
N PRO A 371 38.01 17.03 -15.23
CA PRO A 371 38.30 18.44 -15.48
C PRO A 371 37.03 19.26 -15.73
N LEU A 372 36.96 20.48 -15.16
CA LEU A 372 35.86 21.43 -15.37
C LEU A 372 35.57 21.77 -16.85
N TYR A 373 36.51 21.50 -17.78
CA TYR A 373 36.31 21.69 -19.22
C TYR A 373 35.41 20.63 -19.89
N LEU A 374 35.07 19.53 -19.19
CA LEU A 374 34.07 18.54 -19.65
C LEU A 374 32.62 18.94 -19.33
N MET A 375 32.42 20.04 -18.58
CA MET A 375 31.09 20.59 -18.30
C MET A 375 30.58 21.56 -19.39
N GLU A 376 31.43 21.97 -20.34
CA GLU A 376 31.08 22.94 -21.39
C GLU A 376 30.78 22.33 -22.77
N GLY A 377 30.87 21.00 -22.92
CA GLY A 377 30.46 20.30 -24.13
C GLY A 377 29.02 19.81 -24.02
N LEU A 378 28.08 20.55 -24.65
CA LEU A 378 26.62 20.33 -24.69
C LEU A 378 25.83 21.05 -23.58
N LYS A 379 25.85 22.39 -23.60
CA LYS A 379 24.54 23.06 -23.55
C LYS A 379 23.78 22.61 -24.80
N LYS A 380 23.08 21.46 -24.75
CA LYS A 380 22.12 21.08 -25.79
C LYS A 380 21.25 22.32 -25.99
N SER A 381 21.15 22.77 -27.24
CA SER A 381 20.19 23.83 -27.55
C SER A 381 18.83 23.36 -27.03
N GLU A 382 18.01 24.25 -26.46
CA GLU A 382 16.69 23.86 -25.94
C GLU A 382 15.87 23.12 -27.02
N SER A 383 16.10 23.45 -28.30
CA SER A 383 15.55 22.78 -29.48
C SER A 383 15.95 21.30 -29.66
N ASP A 384 17.17 20.88 -29.30
CA ASP A 384 17.59 19.48 -29.44
C ASP A 384 16.95 18.57 -28.36
N MET A 385 16.61 19.15 -27.21
CA MET A 385 15.92 18.42 -26.14
C MET A 385 14.47 18.11 -26.50
N ASP A 386 13.81 18.97 -27.28
CA ASP A 386 12.41 18.77 -27.68
C ASP A 386 12.22 17.53 -28.56
N PHE A 387 13.13 17.31 -29.52
CA PHE A 387 13.08 16.11 -30.37
C PHE A 387 13.28 14.82 -29.57
N LEU A 388 14.20 14.81 -28.61
CA LEU A 388 14.42 13.66 -27.72
C LEU A 388 13.21 13.40 -26.83
N MET A 389 12.60 14.46 -26.31
CA MET A 389 11.38 14.37 -25.52
C MET A 389 10.24 13.73 -26.33
N TRP A 390 10.02 14.20 -27.56
CA TRP A 390 8.99 13.63 -28.44
C TRP A 390 9.28 12.18 -28.80
N GLN A 391 10.54 11.83 -29.04
CA GLN A 391 10.94 10.46 -29.34
C GLN A 391 10.66 9.52 -28.17
N ILE A 392 11.03 9.88 -26.94
CA ILE A 392 10.80 9.04 -25.74
C ILE A 392 9.31 8.90 -25.45
N VAL A 393 8.55 9.96 -25.66
CA VAL A 393 7.12 9.93 -25.42
C VAL A 393 6.41 9.16 -26.53
N ASP A 394 6.92 9.05 -27.75
CA ASP A 394 6.22 8.44 -28.90
C ASP A 394 5.63 7.06 -28.58
N SER A 395 4.39 6.85 -29.01
CA SER A 395 3.70 5.55 -28.97
C SER A 395 4.42 4.43 -29.72
N LYS A 396 5.25 4.79 -30.71
CA LYS A 396 6.05 3.88 -31.52
C LYS A 396 7.36 3.47 -30.86
N LEU A 397 7.70 4.05 -29.71
CA LEU A 397 8.88 3.65 -28.98
C LEU A 397 8.77 2.14 -28.64
N PRO A 398 9.74 1.30 -29.04
CA PRO A 398 9.64 -0.16 -28.93
C PRO A 398 9.91 -0.65 -27.49
N THR A 399 9.22 -0.07 -26.50
CA THR A 399 9.23 -0.51 -25.11
C THR A 399 8.17 -1.57 -24.83
N GLY A 400 7.17 -1.71 -25.71
CA GLY A 400 6.02 -2.60 -25.51
C GLY A 400 4.87 -1.99 -24.71
N GLY A 401 4.89 -0.67 -24.45
CA GLY A 401 3.84 0.01 -23.67
C GLY A 401 2.41 -0.16 -24.21
N PHE A 402 2.25 -0.35 -25.53
CA PHE A 402 0.95 -0.57 -26.17
C PHE A 402 0.32 -1.94 -25.86
N ALA A 403 1.09 -2.89 -25.33
CA ALA A 403 0.61 -4.21 -24.98
C ALA A 403 -0.15 -4.24 -23.64
N HIS A 404 -0.13 -3.14 -22.89
CA HIS A 404 -0.68 -3.04 -21.54
C HIS A 404 -1.88 -2.08 -21.50
N SER A 405 -2.95 -2.49 -20.84
CA SER A 405 -4.16 -1.68 -20.63
C SER A 405 -4.14 -0.89 -19.32
N ASN A 406 -3.18 -1.17 -18.43
CA ASN A 406 -3.14 -0.69 -17.05
C ASN A 406 -4.48 -0.95 -16.35
N SER A 407 -4.85 -2.24 -16.25
CA SER A 407 -6.07 -2.75 -15.60
C SER A 407 -7.42 -2.28 -16.17
N LEU A 408 -7.46 -1.47 -17.24
CA LEU A 408 -8.71 -1.06 -17.89
C LEU A 408 -9.50 -2.24 -18.47
N GLU A 409 -8.81 -3.27 -18.97
CA GLU A 409 -9.46 -4.50 -19.43
C GLU A 409 -10.15 -5.24 -18.29
N ALA A 410 -9.51 -5.30 -17.12
CA ALA A 410 -10.09 -5.89 -15.92
C ALA A 410 -11.25 -5.04 -15.37
N ALA A 411 -11.15 -3.72 -15.43
CA ALA A 411 -12.24 -2.81 -15.05
C ALA A 411 -13.49 -2.98 -15.91
N LEU A 412 -13.31 -3.20 -17.22
CA LEU A 412 -14.40 -3.53 -18.14
C LEU A 412 -15.03 -4.89 -17.77
N TYR A 413 -14.21 -5.89 -17.41
CA TYR A 413 -14.71 -7.19 -16.97
C TYR A 413 -15.53 -7.10 -15.67
N CYS A 414 -15.06 -6.30 -14.70
CA CYS A 414 -15.72 -6.11 -13.40
C CYS A 414 -16.93 -5.16 -13.45
N GLY A 415 -17.34 -4.69 -14.63
CA GLY A 415 -18.48 -3.77 -14.77
C GLY A 415 -18.22 -2.34 -14.31
N LEU A 416 -17.01 -1.98 -13.87
CA LEU A 416 -16.65 -0.63 -13.41
C LEU A 416 -16.68 0.40 -14.55
N VAL A 417 -16.38 -0.05 -15.78
CA VAL A 417 -16.45 0.76 -16.99
C VAL A 417 -17.31 0.01 -18.01
N LYS A 418 -18.36 0.66 -18.52
CA LYS A 418 -19.28 0.07 -19.50
C LYS A 418 -19.18 0.80 -20.84
N ARG A 419 -19.51 0.10 -21.93
CA ARG A 419 -19.52 0.70 -23.29
C ARG A 419 -20.62 1.76 -23.37
N GLY A 420 -20.28 2.93 -23.92
CA GLY A 420 -21.20 4.07 -24.00
C GLY A 420 -21.21 4.96 -22.74
N GLU A 421 -20.62 4.53 -21.63
CA GLU A 421 -20.50 5.31 -20.40
C GLU A 421 -19.16 6.04 -20.33
N VAL A 422 -19.09 7.15 -21.08
CA VAL A 422 -17.88 7.97 -21.19
C VAL A 422 -17.47 8.54 -19.84
N ASP A 423 -18.44 8.92 -19.01
CA ASP A 423 -18.16 9.46 -17.69
C ASP A 423 -17.56 8.39 -16.77
N ALA A 424 -18.05 7.15 -16.79
CA ALA A 424 -17.44 6.05 -16.03
C ALA A 424 -15.97 5.82 -16.45
N LEU A 425 -15.68 5.86 -17.76
CA LEU A 425 -14.31 5.79 -18.26
C LEU A 425 -13.45 6.95 -17.76
N LYS A 426 -13.94 8.20 -17.84
CA LYS A 426 -13.21 9.37 -17.33
C LYS A 426 -12.89 9.22 -15.84
N ARG A 427 -13.88 8.75 -15.05
CA ARG A 427 -13.73 8.55 -13.61
C ARG A 427 -12.68 7.49 -13.27
N TYR A 428 -12.72 6.36 -13.99
CA TYR A 428 -11.75 5.29 -13.81
C TYR A 428 -10.33 5.73 -14.21
N VAL A 429 -10.19 6.32 -15.40
CA VAL A 429 -8.87 6.76 -15.92
C VAL A 429 -8.27 7.86 -15.06
N SER A 430 -9.07 8.72 -14.44
CA SER A 430 -8.58 9.76 -13.54
C SER A 430 -8.14 9.23 -12.17
N SER A 431 -8.76 8.13 -11.71
CA SER A 431 -8.43 7.44 -10.45
C SER A 431 -7.20 6.53 -10.59
N ALA A 432 -7.12 5.80 -11.71
CA ALA A 432 -5.84 5.39 -12.30
C ALA A 432 -5.08 6.69 -12.64
N VAL A 433 -3.89 6.77 -13.19
CA VAL A 433 -3.12 8.06 -13.21
C VAL A 433 -2.87 8.69 -11.83
N GLU A 434 -3.85 9.14 -11.02
CA GLU A 434 -3.65 9.64 -9.65
C GLU A 434 -3.00 8.56 -8.76
N GLN A 435 -3.53 7.34 -8.77
CA GLN A 435 -2.90 6.20 -8.10
C GLN A 435 -1.46 5.99 -8.55
N MET A 436 -1.23 5.99 -9.85
CA MET A 436 0.09 5.72 -10.43
C MET A 436 1.02 6.87 -10.12
N ALA A 437 0.52 8.11 -10.12
CA ALA A 437 1.29 9.28 -9.76
C ALA A 437 1.74 9.23 -8.30
N GLY A 438 0.83 8.93 -7.36
CA GLY A 438 1.15 8.76 -5.94
C GLY A 438 2.13 7.61 -5.69
N ALA A 439 1.97 6.49 -6.40
CA ALA A 439 2.78 5.30 -6.19
C ALA A 439 4.14 5.33 -6.91
N SER A 440 4.29 6.06 -8.02
CA SER A 440 5.51 6.02 -8.86
C SER A 440 6.28 7.32 -8.97
N LEU A 441 5.65 8.50 -8.88
CA LEU A 441 6.39 9.77 -9.02
C LEU A 441 7.48 9.97 -7.95
N PRO A 442 7.26 9.69 -6.65
CA PRO A 442 8.32 9.86 -5.65
C PRO A 442 9.56 9.01 -5.94
N PHE A 443 9.36 7.80 -6.48
CA PHE A 443 10.43 6.92 -6.94
C PHE A 443 11.12 7.44 -8.19
N LEU A 444 10.36 7.93 -9.18
CA LEU A 444 10.90 8.52 -10.40
C LEU A 444 11.75 9.75 -10.08
N MET A 445 11.25 10.66 -9.24
CA MET A 445 11.95 11.87 -8.83
C MET A 445 13.24 11.55 -8.09
N SER A 446 13.20 10.55 -7.20
CA SER A 446 14.39 10.06 -6.49
C SER A 446 15.39 9.41 -7.45
N ALA A 447 14.92 8.64 -8.43
CA ALA A 447 15.76 8.03 -9.46
C ALA A 447 16.43 9.06 -10.36
N CYS A 448 15.74 10.14 -10.75
CA CYS A 448 16.35 11.27 -11.48
C CYS A 448 17.47 11.91 -10.65
N GLN A 449 17.26 12.15 -9.35
CA GLN A 449 18.26 12.80 -8.51
C GLN A 449 19.49 11.92 -8.24
N GLN A 450 19.32 10.59 -8.22
CA GLN A 450 20.33 9.66 -7.73
C GLN A 450 20.89 8.71 -8.80
N TRP A 451 20.58 8.93 -10.07
CA TRP A 451 20.92 7.98 -11.15
C TRP A 451 22.41 7.65 -11.27
N ARG A 452 23.29 8.56 -10.82
CA ARG A 452 24.75 8.36 -10.84
C ARG A 452 25.25 7.37 -9.79
N CYS A 453 24.46 7.07 -8.76
CA CYS A 453 24.83 6.19 -7.67
C CYS A 453 24.07 4.86 -7.76
N PHE A 454 24.77 3.80 -8.19
CA PHE A 454 24.17 2.47 -8.36
C PHE A 454 23.56 1.92 -7.06
N GLU A 455 24.26 2.02 -5.93
CA GLU A 455 23.76 1.55 -4.63
C GLU A 455 22.45 2.24 -4.23
N SER A 456 22.32 3.53 -4.54
CA SER A 456 21.11 4.30 -4.25
C SER A 456 19.96 3.88 -5.16
N LEU A 457 20.23 3.70 -6.46
CA LEU A 457 19.24 3.17 -7.40
C LEU A 457 18.76 1.76 -7.02
N GLN A 458 19.66 0.89 -6.59
CA GLN A 458 19.31 -0.45 -6.14
C GLN A 458 18.39 -0.42 -4.92
N LYS A 459 18.64 0.49 -3.97
CA LYS A 459 17.75 0.70 -2.82
C LYS A 459 16.38 1.22 -3.24
N ILE A 460 16.32 2.24 -4.09
CA ILE A 460 15.05 2.79 -4.61
C ILE A 460 14.26 1.69 -5.34
N GLU A 461 14.93 0.90 -6.16
CA GLU A 461 14.29 -0.18 -6.91
C GLU A 461 13.77 -1.29 -6.01
N ASN A 462 14.54 -1.73 -5.02
CA ASN A 462 14.09 -2.73 -4.05
C ASN A 462 12.88 -2.23 -3.25
N LEU A 463 12.87 -0.95 -2.85
CA LEU A 463 11.72 -0.33 -2.19
C LEU A 463 10.50 -0.24 -3.12
N PHE A 464 10.69 0.11 -4.41
CA PHE A 464 9.59 0.14 -5.38
C PHE A 464 9.02 -1.26 -5.62
N HIS A 465 9.89 -2.28 -5.68
CA HIS A 465 9.51 -3.67 -5.81
C HIS A 465 8.66 -4.14 -4.61
N ALA A 466 9.11 -3.82 -3.39
CA ALA A 466 8.38 -4.09 -2.15
C ALA A 466 7.06 -3.32 -2.07
N SER A 467 6.99 -2.12 -2.67
CA SER A 467 5.78 -1.29 -2.66
C SER A 467 4.74 -1.69 -3.69
N THR A 468 5.16 -2.41 -4.73
CA THR A 468 4.26 -2.86 -5.80
C THR A 468 3.72 -4.23 -5.47
N SER A 469 2.53 -4.26 -4.88
CA SER A 469 1.97 -5.49 -4.35
C SER A 469 1.36 -6.43 -5.41
N SER A 470 0.91 -5.89 -6.55
CA SER A 470 0.42 -6.72 -7.66
C SER A 470 1.57 -7.33 -8.47
N GLY A 471 1.51 -8.65 -8.68
CA GLY A 471 2.49 -9.40 -9.46
C GLY A 471 2.46 -9.03 -10.95
N ILE A 472 1.27 -8.73 -11.48
CA ILE A 472 1.09 -8.31 -12.86
C ILE A 472 1.75 -6.95 -13.10
N VAL A 473 1.51 -5.97 -12.21
CA VAL A 473 2.10 -4.63 -12.31
C VAL A 473 3.63 -4.71 -12.16
N ARG A 474 4.15 -5.53 -11.23
CA ARG A 474 5.60 -5.78 -11.10
C ARG A 474 6.19 -6.32 -12.41
N SER A 475 5.55 -7.33 -12.99
CA SER A 475 6.02 -7.99 -14.21
C SER A 475 5.99 -7.05 -15.42
N MET A 476 4.90 -6.28 -15.58
CA MET A 476 4.79 -5.22 -16.58
C MET A 476 5.92 -4.20 -16.41
N SER A 477 6.10 -3.67 -15.21
CA SER A 477 7.11 -2.64 -14.92
C SER A 477 8.53 -3.12 -15.25
N ILE A 478 8.87 -4.37 -14.89
CA ILE A 478 10.18 -4.97 -15.19
C ILE A 478 10.37 -5.18 -16.69
N SER A 479 9.33 -5.68 -17.39
CA SER A 479 9.39 -5.90 -18.84
C SER A 479 9.62 -4.59 -19.60
N LEU A 480 8.84 -3.55 -19.28
CA LEU A 480 8.95 -2.23 -19.89
C LEU A 480 10.31 -1.58 -19.61
N GLY A 481 10.83 -1.68 -18.37
CA GLY A 481 12.11 -1.11 -18.02
C GLY A 481 13.29 -1.83 -18.67
N LYS A 482 13.27 -3.17 -18.76
CA LYS A 482 14.27 -3.93 -19.51
C LYS A 482 14.28 -3.57 -21.00
N ALA A 483 13.11 -3.45 -21.61
CA ALA A 483 12.97 -3.03 -23.01
C ALA A 483 13.53 -1.61 -23.21
N LEU A 484 13.22 -0.68 -22.31
CA LEU A 484 13.74 0.70 -22.36
C LEU A 484 15.26 0.75 -22.17
N THR A 485 15.84 -0.03 -21.24
CA THR A 485 17.29 -0.12 -21.07
C THR A 485 17.97 -0.63 -22.35
N SER A 486 17.43 -1.69 -22.96
CA SER A 486 17.96 -2.25 -24.21
C SER A 486 17.89 -1.23 -25.35
N LEU A 487 16.74 -0.57 -25.52
CA LEU A 487 16.55 0.46 -26.52
C LEU A 487 17.50 1.63 -26.33
N SER A 488 17.66 2.11 -25.11
CA SER A 488 18.53 3.24 -24.82
C SER A 488 20.01 2.94 -25.10
N ARG A 489 20.46 1.70 -24.89
CA ARG A 489 21.79 1.25 -25.33
C ARG A 489 21.95 1.29 -26.84
N ALA A 490 20.93 0.91 -27.60
CA ALA A 490 20.99 0.92 -29.06
C ALA A 490 20.89 2.34 -29.64
N ALA A 491 19.99 3.17 -29.12
CA ALA A 491 19.67 4.48 -29.67
C ALA A 491 20.59 5.61 -29.19
N PHE A 492 21.11 5.53 -27.96
CA PHE A 492 21.83 6.64 -27.30
C PHE A 492 23.29 6.31 -26.96
N SER A 493 23.86 5.26 -27.54
CA SER A 493 25.26 4.81 -27.34
C SER A 493 26.33 5.86 -27.64
N HIS A 494 26.01 6.87 -28.44
CA HIS A 494 26.91 7.95 -28.84
C HIS A 494 26.95 9.12 -27.86
N LEU A 495 26.13 9.10 -26.79
CA LEU A 495 26.12 10.17 -25.79
C LEU A 495 27.21 9.92 -24.74
N PRO A 496 28.09 10.90 -24.44
CA PRO A 496 29.20 10.73 -23.49
C PRO A 496 28.79 10.26 -22.09
N GLN A 497 27.57 10.61 -21.68
CA GLN A 497 27.00 10.25 -20.36
C GLN A 497 26.57 8.77 -20.29
N LEU A 498 26.51 8.08 -21.43
CA LEU A 498 26.07 6.70 -21.62
C LEU A 498 27.18 5.80 -22.21
N GLU A 499 28.42 6.30 -22.33
CA GLU A 499 29.58 5.54 -22.81
C GLU A 499 30.02 4.43 -21.83
N SER A 500 30.84 3.50 -22.31
CA SER A 500 31.36 2.35 -21.55
C SER A 500 32.12 2.78 -20.28
N ASN A 501 31.84 2.15 -19.14
CA ASN A 501 32.17 2.55 -17.75
C ASN A 501 31.26 3.61 -17.09
N SER A 502 30.12 3.97 -17.69
CA SER A 502 29.12 4.83 -17.04
C SER A 502 28.23 4.04 -16.05
N PRO A 503 27.56 4.72 -15.10
CA PRO A 503 26.50 4.12 -14.26
C PRO A 503 25.41 3.38 -15.06
N PHE A 504 25.34 3.64 -16.37
CA PHE A 504 24.39 3.05 -17.31
C PHE A 504 24.63 1.56 -17.59
N GLU A 505 25.87 1.07 -17.56
CA GLU A 505 26.15 -0.36 -17.66
C GLU A 505 25.50 -1.11 -16.49
N ASN A 506 25.55 -0.49 -15.30
CA ASN A 506 25.01 -1.05 -14.07
C ASN A 506 23.48 -1.09 -14.05
N LEU A 507 22.77 -0.31 -14.88
CA LEU A 507 21.30 -0.44 -15.02
C LEU A 507 20.87 -1.83 -15.52
N GLY A 508 21.77 -2.57 -16.19
CA GLY A 508 21.51 -3.97 -16.56
C GLY A 508 21.54 -4.94 -15.38
N ALA A 509 22.19 -4.57 -14.27
CA ALA A 509 22.27 -5.36 -13.05
C ALA A 509 21.09 -5.12 -12.09
N LEU A 510 20.31 -4.07 -12.33
CA LEU A 510 19.04 -3.82 -11.65
C LEU A 510 17.96 -4.82 -12.10
N ARG A 511 16.90 -4.97 -11.31
CA ARG A 511 15.69 -5.73 -11.69
C ARG A 511 15.09 -5.18 -12.99
N GLY A 512 15.19 -3.88 -13.19
CA GLY A 512 14.78 -3.15 -14.38
C GLY A 512 13.37 -2.57 -14.27
N HIS A 513 12.96 -2.05 -13.12
CA HIS A 513 11.65 -1.40 -13.00
C HIS A 513 11.55 -0.13 -13.87
N TYR A 514 10.49 -0.03 -14.68
CA TYR A 514 10.29 1.04 -15.65
C TYR A 514 10.40 2.44 -15.04
N VAL A 515 9.84 2.66 -13.86
CA VAL A 515 9.85 3.96 -13.15
C VAL A 515 11.28 4.45 -12.88
N VAL A 516 12.12 3.55 -12.34
CA VAL A 516 13.50 3.86 -11.98
C VAL A 516 14.33 4.06 -13.25
N VAL A 517 14.21 3.14 -14.20
CA VAL A 517 14.93 3.17 -15.47
C VAL A 517 14.58 4.41 -16.30
N PHE A 518 13.29 4.75 -16.41
CA PHE A 518 12.80 5.92 -17.13
C PHE A 518 13.33 7.22 -16.53
N GLY A 519 13.27 7.35 -15.19
CA GLY A 519 13.81 8.50 -14.47
C GLY A 519 15.32 8.66 -14.66
N SER A 520 16.07 7.56 -14.53
CA SER A 520 17.53 7.55 -14.73
C SER A 520 17.94 7.90 -16.16
N ILE A 521 17.25 7.35 -17.16
CA ILE A 521 17.54 7.64 -18.58
C ILE A 521 17.25 9.10 -18.92
N CYS A 522 16.11 9.62 -18.49
CA CYS A 522 15.75 11.01 -18.80
C CYS A 522 16.73 12.00 -18.16
N ASP A 523 17.17 11.75 -16.91
CA ASP A 523 18.20 12.60 -16.27
C ASP A 523 19.56 12.47 -16.99
N ALA A 524 19.96 11.25 -17.39
CA ALA A 524 21.16 11.02 -18.20
C ALA A 524 21.10 11.64 -19.61
N LEU A 525 19.90 12.01 -20.09
CA LEU A 525 19.73 12.76 -21.34
C LEU A 525 19.72 14.28 -21.14
N GLY A 526 19.77 14.73 -19.89
CA GLY A 526 19.72 16.14 -19.47
C GLY A 526 18.31 16.68 -19.25
N MET A 527 17.29 15.83 -19.15
CA MET A 527 15.90 16.28 -18.98
C MET A 527 15.61 16.71 -17.54
N PRO A 528 15.00 17.89 -17.31
CA PRO A 528 14.60 18.32 -15.97
C PRO A 528 13.61 17.33 -15.32
N PRO A 529 13.73 17.01 -14.02
CA PRO A 529 12.87 16.04 -13.33
C PRO A 529 11.37 16.30 -13.48
N GLN A 530 10.96 17.57 -13.47
CA GLN A 530 9.56 17.98 -13.63
C GLN A 530 9.04 17.68 -15.05
N ARG A 531 9.88 17.83 -16.08
CA ARG A 531 9.52 17.45 -17.46
C ARG A 531 9.43 15.92 -17.56
N THR A 532 10.39 15.20 -16.99
CA THR A 532 10.40 13.73 -16.93
C THR A 532 9.14 13.16 -16.28
N ALA A 533 8.72 13.71 -15.14
CA ALA A 533 7.49 13.30 -14.46
C ALA A 533 6.24 13.49 -15.33
N LYS A 534 6.13 14.64 -16.02
CA LYS A 534 5.02 14.92 -16.95
C LYS A 534 5.04 13.98 -18.16
N MET A 535 6.21 13.70 -18.74
CA MET A 535 6.36 12.75 -19.85
C MET A 535 5.93 11.33 -19.46
N TYR A 536 6.33 10.89 -18.26
CA TYR A 536 5.98 9.59 -17.72
C TYR A 536 4.46 9.42 -17.58
N LEU A 537 3.80 10.39 -16.92
CA LEU A 537 2.35 10.34 -16.73
C LEU A 537 1.57 10.50 -18.04
N PHE A 538 2.04 11.35 -18.94
CA PHE A 538 1.47 11.47 -20.28
C PHE A 538 1.49 10.12 -21.01
N THR A 539 2.59 9.38 -20.90
CA THR A 539 2.73 8.06 -21.53
C THR A 539 1.72 7.06 -20.97
N ILE A 540 1.54 7.04 -19.64
CA ILE A 540 0.55 6.18 -18.98
C ILE A 540 -0.88 6.53 -19.41
N LEU A 541 -1.25 7.82 -19.31
CA LEU A 541 -2.58 8.31 -19.67
C LEU A 541 -2.91 7.98 -21.13
N ARG A 542 -1.98 8.27 -22.04
CA ARG A 542 -2.15 7.94 -23.46
C ARG A 542 -2.32 6.45 -23.66
N ASN A 543 -1.49 5.60 -23.04
CA ASN A 543 -1.57 4.15 -23.23
C ASN A 543 -2.93 3.59 -22.75
N MET A 544 -3.47 4.09 -21.64
CA MET A 544 -4.82 3.74 -21.18
C MET A 544 -5.91 4.16 -22.16
N LEU A 545 -5.81 5.37 -22.73
CA LEU A 545 -6.80 5.85 -23.70
C LEU A 545 -6.72 5.09 -25.03
N LEU A 546 -5.51 4.74 -25.49
CA LEU A 546 -5.34 3.86 -26.65
C LEU A 546 -5.92 2.45 -26.38
N ALA A 547 -5.77 1.93 -25.16
CA ALA A 547 -6.42 0.69 -24.75
C ALA A 547 -7.95 0.84 -24.76
N ALA A 548 -8.49 1.95 -24.27
CA ALA A 548 -9.92 2.23 -24.27
C ALA A 548 -10.53 2.22 -25.69
N VAL A 549 -9.81 2.78 -26.67
CA VAL A 549 -10.20 2.75 -28.08
C VAL A 549 -10.21 1.32 -28.61
N ARG A 550 -9.17 0.53 -28.33
CA ARG A 550 -9.07 -0.88 -28.75
C ARG A 550 -10.12 -1.78 -28.11
N LEU A 551 -10.55 -1.46 -26.90
CA LEU A 551 -11.65 -2.13 -26.19
C LEU A 551 -13.04 -1.67 -26.66
N ASN A 552 -13.13 -0.78 -27.66
CA ASN A 552 -14.38 -0.18 -28.15
C ASN A 552 -15.19 0.54 -27.05
N LEU A 553 -14.52 1.17 -26.09
CA LEU A 553 -15.16 2.01 -25.08
C LEU A 553 -15.49 3.40 -25.60
N VAL A 554 -14.56 3.98 -26.38
CA VAL A 554 -14.66 5.31 -26.97
C VAL A 554 -14.00 5.37 -28.34
N GLY A 555 -14.44 6.32 -29.18
CA GLY A 555 -13.79 6.58 -30.47
C GLY A 555 -12.47 7.36 -30.32
N PRO A 556 -11.56 7.34 -31.32
CA PRO A 556 -10.26 8.02 -31.25
C PRO A 556 -10.36 9.51 -30.95
N THR A 557 -11.27 10.23 -31.63
CA THR A 557 -11.47 11.67 -31.40
C THR A 557 -11.98 11.97 -29.99
N GLN A 558 -12.77 11.06 -29.41
CA GLN A 558 -13.28 11.22 -28.05
C GLN A 558 -12.20 10.93 -27.02
N ALA A 559 -11.35 9.93 -27.25
CA ALA A 559 -10.19 9.66 -26.41
C ALA A 559 -9.25 10.87 -26.32
N GLU A 560 -8.97 11.54 -27.44
CA GLU A 560 -8.15 12.77 -27.45
C GLU A 560 -8.80 13.92 -26.67
N LYS A 561 -10.13 14.09 -26.78
CA LYS A 561 -10.85 15.08 -25.96
C LYS A 561 -10.70 14.78 -24.46
N ILE A 562 -10.88 13.52 -24.07
CA ILE A 562 -10.68 13.07 -22.69
C ILE A 562 -9.24 13.34 -22.24
N GLN A 563 -8.24 13.09 -23.09
CA GLN A 563 -6.85 13.35 -22.77
C GLN A 563 -6.57 14.82 -22.45
N VAL A 564 -7.11 15.74 -23.27
CA VAL A 564 -6.97 17.19 -23.06
C VAL A 564 -7.62 17.62 -21.75
N GLU A 565 -8.85 17.17 -21.51
CA GLU A 565 -9.60 17.49 -20.28
C GLU A 565 -8.88 16.99 -19.02
N LEU A 566 -8.46 15.72 -19.01
CA LEU A 566 -7.76 15.13 -17.88
C LEU A 566 -6.39 15.75 -17.65
N SER A 567 -5.66 16.10 -18.71
CA SER A 567 -4.34 16.74 -18.57
C SER A 567 -4.43 18.11 -17.89
N GLN A 568 -5.46 18.91 -18.22
CA GLN A 568 -5.71 20.21 -17.57
C GLN A 568 -6.11 20.03 -16.11
N PHE A 569 -6.96 19.05 -15.83
CA PHE A 569 -7.44 18.77 -14.49
C PHE A 569 -6.36 18.25 -13.54
N LEU A 570 -5.52 17.32 -14.02
CA LEU A 570 -4.51 16.65 -13.19
C LEU A 570 -3.30 17.54 -12.92
N SER A 571 -2.98 18.50 -13.80
CA SER A 571 -1.74 19.30 -13.71
C SER A 571 -1.48 19.93 -12.32
N PRO A 572 -2.43 20.62 -11.67
CA PRO A 572 -2.20 21.21 -10.34
C PRO A 572 -1.98 20.15 -9.24
N HIS A 573 -2.70 19.04 -9.32
CA HIS A 573 -2.60 17.95 -8.34
C HIS A 573 -1.25 17.24 -8.45
N LEU A 574 -0.78 17.02 -9.67
CA LEU A 574 0.51 16.39 -9.96
C LEU A 574 1.70 17.22 -9.46
N GLU A 575 1.60 18.55 -9.46
CA GLU A 575 2.65 19.42 -8.89
C GLU A 575 2.83 19.24 -7.39
N LYS A 576 1.77 18.87 -6.67
CA LYS A 576 1.84 18.50 -5.26
C LYS A 576 2.50 17.13 -5.10
N LEU A 577 2.08 16.14 -5.88
CA LEU A 577 2.62 14.77 -5.82
C LEU A 577 4.10 14.70 -6.20
N MET A 578 4.58 15.54 -7.12
CA MET A 578 6.01 15.63 -7.48
C MET A 578 6.89 16.10 -6.32
N LYS A 579 6.33 16.76 -5.30
CA LYS A 579 7.06 17.24 -4.12
C LYS A 579 6.99 16.24 -2.96
N THR A 580 6.24 15.15 -3.10
CA THR A 580 6.09 14.12 -2.08
C THR A 580 7.41 13.36 -1.91
N PRO A 581 7.93 13.21 -0.68
CA PRO A 581 9.15 12.46 -0.44
C PRO A 581 8.94 10.97 -0.70
N LEU A 582 10.04 10.25 -0.96
CA LEU A 582 10.03 8.81 -1.28
C LEU A 582 9.28 7.96 -0.25
N CYS A 583 9.48 8.24 1.04
CA CYS A 583 8.83 7.51 2.14
C CYS A 583 7.31 7.70 2.22
N GLN A 584 6.76 8.69 1.50
CA GLN A 584 5.33 8.99 1.46
C GLN A 584 4.68 8.56 0.14
N ALA A 585 5.36 7.76 -0.70
CA ALA A 585 4.72 7.14 -1.86
C ALA A 585 3.53 6.28 -1.42
N HIS A 586 2.39 6.43 -2.10
CA HIS A 586 1.11 5.85 -1.67
C HIS A 586 0.20 5.48 -2.84
N CYS A 587 -0.67 4.52 -2.62
CA CYS A 587 -1.81 4.20 -3.45
C CYS A 587 -3.04 5.00 -2.98
N VAL A 588 -3.80 5.55 -3.94
CA VAL A 588 -4.97 6.41 -3.65
C VAL A 588 -6.28 5.61 -3.67
N SER A 589 -6.40 4.61 -4.54
CA SER A 589 -7.60 3.80 -4.70
C SER A 589 -7.32 2.31 -4.44
N PRO A 590 -7.69 1.78 -3.27
CA PRO A 590 -7.59 0.34 -3.01
C PRO A 590 -8.40 -0.48 -4.03
N LEU A 591 -9.50 0.05 -4.56
CA LEU A 591 -10.28 -0.60 -5.62
C LEU A 591 -9.45 -0.89 -6.86
N ILE A 592 -8.64 0.07 -7.32
CA ILE A 592 -7.78 -0.14 -8.50
C ILE A 592 -6.74 -1.22 -8.21
N ALA A 593 -6.20 -1.28 -6.99
CA ALA A 593 -5.27 -2.34 -6.61
C ALA A 593 -5.92 -3.74 -6.63
N VAL A 594 -7.21 -3.85 -6.32
CA VAL A 594 -7.97 -5.12 -6.49
C VAL A 594 -8.13 -5.44 -7.99
N VAL A 595 -8.57 -4.47 -8.78
CA VAL A 595 -8.84 -4.64 -10.23
C VAL A 595 -7.57 -5.00 -11.00
N GLU A 596 -6.43 -4.41 -10.63
CA GLU A 596 -5.12 -4.75 -11.18
C GLU A 596 -4.82 -6.24 -11.04
N GLY A 597 -5.04 -6.83 -9.86
CA GLY A 597 -4.79 -8.26 -9.64
C GLY A 597 -5.80 -9.18 -10.33
N ILE A 598 -7.04 -8.72 -10.55
CA ILE A 598 -8.06 -9.49 -11.29
C ILE A 598 -7.65 -9.77 -12.74
N HIS A 599 -6.77 -8.94 -13.33
CA HIS A 599 -6.35 -9.11 -14.73
C HIS A 599 -5.77 -10.51 -15.02
N ALA A 600 -5.09 -11.15 -14.07
CA ALA A 600 -4.53 -12.49 -14.23
C ALA A 600 -5.63 -13.55 -14.47
N ARG A 601 -6.82 -13.33 -13.91
CA ARG A 601 -7.95 -14.27 -13.94
C ARG A 601 -8.77 -14.21 -15.23
N LEU A 602 -8.61 -13.15 -16.02
CA LEU A 602 -9.43 -12.91 -17.20
C LEU A 602 -9.34 -14.05 -18.23
N TYR A 603 -10.50 -14.62 -18.59
CA TYR A 603 -10.56 -15.68 -19.60
C TYR A 603 -10.08 -15.23 -20.97
N SER A 604 -10.47 -14.05 -21.44
CA SER A 604 -9.97 -13.48 -22.70
C SER A 604 -9.14 -12.25 -22.38
N ARG A 605 -7.89 -12.24 -22.83
CA ARG A 605 -6.96 -11.14 -22.63
C ARG A 605 -6.46 -10.66 -23.99
N VAL A 606 -6.78 -9.42 -24.30
CA VAL A 606 -6.24 -8.66 -25.44
C VAL A 606 -4.95 -7.96 -25.03
N PHE A 607 -4.80 -7.63 -23.73
CA PHE A 607 -3.63 -6.97 -23.17
C PHE A 607 -2.87 -7.91 -22.23
N ALA A 608 -1.59 -7.60 -22.02
CA ALA A 608 -0.72 -8.34 -21.12
C ALA A 608 -0.94 -7.96 -19.63
N SER A 609 -1.52 -6.79 -19.36
CA SER A 609 -1.88 -6.28 -18.03
C SER A 609 -2.94 -5.18 -18.07
#